data_AF-A0A8C8RJY7-F1
#
_entry.id   AF-A0A8C8RJY7-F1
#
_cell.length_a   1.000
_cell.length_b   1.000
_cell.length_c   1.000
_cell.angle_alpha   90.00
_cell.angle_beta   90.00
_cell.angle_gamma   90.00
#
_symmetry.space_group_name_H-M   'P 1'
#
loop_
_entity.id
_entity.type
_entity.pdbx_description
1 polymer ?
#
loop_
_entity_poly.entity_id
_entity_poly.type
_entity_poly.pdbx_seq_one_letter_code
_entity_poly.pdbx_strand_id
1 'polypeptide(L)'
;MAKSKNHTTHNQSRKWHRNGIKKPRSQRYESLKGVDPKFLRNMRFAKKHNKKGLKKMRANNANMLISKETEMAVPRCAFCGETFLGVTLVLGFAHLCLTLACFQVTKCICYLNSKRKARSRAPCTSLFICKVQ
;
A
#
# COMPACT_ATOMS: atom_id res chain seq x y z
N MET A 1 -79.79 26.04 43.55
CA MET A 1 -78.58 26.16 42.72
C MET A 1 -78.33 24.83 42.03
N ALA A 2 -78.39 24.77 40.70
CA ALA A 2 -78.12 23.52 39.98
C ALA A 2 -76.60 23.29 39.90
N LYS A 3 -76.13 22.11 40.33
CA LYS A 3 -74.71 21.75 40.31
C LYS A 3 -74.30 21.40 38.87
N SER A 4 -73.18 21.96 38.41
CA SER A 4 -72.56 21.62 37.12
C SER A 4 -71.26 20.81 37.32
N LYS A 5 -70.69 20.28 36.23
CA LYS A 5 -69.44 19.53 36.27
C LYS A 5 -68.25 20.46 36.45
N ASN A 6 -67.38 20.16 37.41
CA ASN A 6 -66.27 21.04 37.78
C ASN A 6 -65.04 20.92 36.85
N HIS A 7 -64.75 19.75 36.26
CA HIS A 7 -63.59 19.52 35.38
C HIS A 7 -63.76 18.31 34.44
N THR A 8 -63.13 18.32 33.26
CA THR A 8 -63.10 17.15 32.35
C THR A 8 -61.91 17.14 31.36
N THR A 9 -61.31 15.96 31.17
CA THR A 9 -60.26 15.69 30.17
C THR A 9 -60.77 14.84 28.99
N HIS A 10 -62.09 14.58 28.91
CA HIS A 10 -62.69 13.54 28.04
C HIS A 10 -62.35 13.67 26.54
N ASN A 11 -62.29 14.89 25.99
CA ASN A 11 -62.01 15.12 24.58
C ASN A 11 -60.61 15.71 24.31
N GLN A 12 -59.74 15.80 25.33
CA GLN A 12 -58.43 16.44 25.16
C GLN A 12 -57.50 15.58 24.31
N SER A 13 -57.40 14.28 24.64
CA SER A 13 -56.58 13.32 23.89
C SER A 13 -56.98 13.25 22.41
N ARG A 14 -58.29 13.19 22.11
CA ARG A 14 -58.77 13.15 20.73
C ARG A 14 -58.34 14.39 19.94
N LYS A 15 -58.40 15.58 20.54
CA LYS A 15 -57.94 16.82 19.88
C LYS A 15 -56.43 16.83 19.63
N TRP A 16 -55.62 16.38 20.60
CA TRP A 16 -54.17 16.30 20.43
C TRP A 16 -53.76 15.32 19.33
N HIS A 17 -54.47 14.20 19.21
CA HIS A 17 -54.20 13.18 18.19
C HIS A 17 -54.72 13.52 16.80
N ARG A 18 -55.72 14.42 16.65
CA ARG A 18 -56.17 14.88 15.31
C ARG A 18 -55.04 15.46 14.46
N ASN A 19 -54.13 16.22 15.07
CA ASN A 19 -52.94 16.79 14.41
C ASN A 19 -51.69 15.90 14.56
N GLY A 20 -51.79 14.86 15.41
CA GLY A 20 -50.70 14.00 15.83
C GLY A 20 -49.73 14.69 16.79
N ILE A 21 -49.36 13.99 17.87
CA ILE A 21 -48.33 14.46 18.80
C ILE A 21 -46.96 14.25 18.13
N LYS A 22 -46.39 15.31 17.58
CA LYS A 22 -45.08 15.25 16.89
C LYS A 22 -43.95 15.28 17.92
N LYS A 23 -42.97 14.40 17.74
CA LYS A 23 -41.71 14.43 18.51
C LYS A 23 -40.87 15.65 18.09
N PRO A 24 -40.07 16.24 18.99
CA PRO A 24 -39.14 17.30 18.61
C PRO A 24 -38.17 16.77 17.55
N ARG A 25 -37.83 17.62 16.58
CA ARG A 25 -36.90 17.26 15.51
C ARG A 25 -35.48 17.19 16.09
N SER A 26 -34.81 16.06 15.92
CA SER A 26 -33.37 15.95 16.19
C SER A 26 -32.57 16.59 15.05
N GLN A 27 -31.57 17.39 15.40
CA GLN A 27 -30.67 18.05 14.46
C GLN A 27 -29.26 17.47 14.66
N ARG A 28 -28.49 17.29 13.56
CA ARG A 28 -27.11 16.76 13.64
C ARG A 28 -26.19 17.60 14.54
N TYR A 29 -26.40 18.92 14.56
CA TYR A 29 -25.65 19.86 15.39
C TYR A 29 -26.62 20.72 16.19
N GLU A 30 -26.60 20.57 17.51
CA GLU A 30 -27.42 21.35 18.43
C GLU A 30 -26.75 22.66 18.84
N SER A 31 -27.53 23.58 19.41
CA SER A 31 -27.00 24.86 19.93
C SER A 31 -26.23 24.65 21.23
N LEU A 32 -25.09 25.33 21.39
CA LEU A 32 -24.26 25.29 22.61
C LEU A 32 -24.76 26.27 23.70
N LYS A 33 -26.07 26.54 23.76
CA LYS A 33 -26.66 27.43 24.78
C LYS A 33 -26.71 26.69 26.11
N GLY A 34 -26.24 27.33 27.19
CA GLY A 34 -26.19 26.72 28.53
C GLY A 34 -24.88 25.98 28.86
N VAL A 35 -23.92 25.94 27.93
CA VAL A 35 -22.57 25.43 28.20
C VAL A 35 -21.77 26.48 28.97
N ASP A 36 -20.86 26.03 29.85
CA ASP A 36 -20.00 26.88 30.67
C ASP A 36 -19.33 28.01 29.84
N PRO A 37 -19.51 29.29 30.24
CA PRO A 37 -18.89 30.43 29.57
C PRO A 37 -17.37 30.31 29.45
N LYS A 38 -16.66 29.78 30.46
CA LYS A 38 -15.19 29.66 30.42
C LYS A 38 -14.75 28.71 29.30
N PHE A 39 -15.40 27.55 29.19
CA PHE A 39 -15.19 26.63 28.08
C PHE A 39 -15.51 27.27 26.71
N LEU A 40 -16.64 27.97 26.59
CA LEU A 40 -17.03 28.63 25.34
C LEU A 40 -16.03 29.70 24.90
N ARG A 41 -15.44 30.45 25.84
CA ARG A 41 -14.40 31.43 25.51
C ARG A 41 -13.17 30.75 24.92
N ASN A 42 -12.68 29.69 25.57
CA ASN A 42 -11.52 28.94 25.06
C ASN A 42 -11.79 28.34 23.66
N MET A 43 -12.94 27.68 23.48
CA MET A 43 -13.31 27.09 22.18
C MET A 43 -13.40 28.16 21.07
N ARG A 44 -13.93 29.36 21.38
CA ARG A 44 -13.97 30.48 20.43
C ARG A 44 -12.57 30.95 20.05
N PHE A 45 -11.64 31.06 21.01
CA PHE A 45 -10.25 31.42 20.73
C PHE A 45 -9.54 30.37 19.86
N ALA A 46 -9.70 29.08 20.18
CA ALA A 46 -9.14 27.99 19.38
C ALA A 46 -9.64 28.06 17.92
N LYS A 47 -10.96 28.16 17.72
CA LYS A 47 -11.56 28.29 16.37
C LYS A 47 -11.09 29.55 15.65
N LYS A 48 -10.88 30.68 16.35
CA LYS A 48 -10.38 31.93 15.77
C LYS A 48 -8.95 31.78 15.22
N HIS A 49 -8.08 31.03 15.92
CA HIS A 49 -6.66 30.92 15.57
C HIS A 49 -6.30 29.73 14.68
N ASN A 50 -7.22 28.82 14.38
CA ASN A 50 -7.00 27.66 13.49
C ASN A 50 -6.48 28.04 12.08
N LYS A 51 -6.77 29.26 11.60
CA LYS A 51 -6.27 29.74 10.29
C LYS A 51 -4.73 29.81 10.21
N LYS A 52 -4.05 30.04 11.33
CA LYS A 52 -2.57 30.14 11.38
C LYS A 52 -1.88 28.81 11.06
N GLY A 53 -2.47 27.69 11.49
CA GLY A 53 -1.93 26.34 11.28
C GLY A 53 -2.27 25.71 9.92
N LEU A 54 -3.07 26.38 9.09
CA LEU A 54 -3.65 25.79 7.89
C LEU A 54 -2.60 25.35 6.86
N LYS A 55 -1.53 26.13 6.67
CA LYS A 55 -0.44 25.78 5.73
C LYS A 55 0.29 24.50 6.17
N LYS A 56 0.58 24.36 7.47
CA LYS A 56 1.22 23.17 8.04
C LYS A 56 0.32 21.94 7.94
N MET A 57 -0.98 22.09 8.24
CA MET A 57 -1.95 21.01 8.05
C MET A 57 -2.06 20.58 6.59
N ARG A 58 -2.11 21.52 5.63
CA ARG A 58 -2.17 21.17 4.20
C ARG A 58 -0.93 20.41 3.75
N ALA A 59 0.26 20.86 4.14
CA ALA A 59 1.50 20.16 3.81
C ALA A 59 1.55 18.76 4.44
N ASN A 60 1.16 18.62 5.71
CA ASN A 60 1.09 17.32 6.37
C ASN A 60 0.06 16.40 5.70
N ASN A 61 -1.13 16.91 5.38
CA ASN A 61 -2.17 16.15 4.70
C ASN A 61 -1.74 15.73 3.29
N ALA A 62 -1.06 16.60 2.54
CA ALA A 62 -0.51 16.25 1.23
C ALA A 62 0.53 15.13 1.37
N ASN A 63 1.45 15.23 2.33
CA ASN A 63 2.43 14.18 2.60
C ASN A 63 1.74 12.86 3.03
N MET A 64 0.65 12.93 3.78
CA MET A 64 -0.16 11.78 4.19
C MET A 64 -0.95 11.15 3.03
N LEU A 65 -1.43 11.95 2.09
CA LEU A 65 -2.07 11.45 0.87
C LEU A 65 -1.03 10.78 -0.03
N ILE A 66 0.13 11.40 -0.21
CA ILE A 66 1.24 10.83 -0.97
C ILE A 66 1.69 9.52 -0.33
N SER A 67 1.85 9.47 1.00
CA SER A 67 2.24 8.21 1.68
C SER A 67 1.19 7.12 1.49
N LYS A 68 -0.11 7.45 1.58
CA LYS A 68 -1.20 6.51 1.31
C LYS A 68 -1.24 6.06 -0.15
N GLU A 69 -1.04 6.97 -1.09
CA GLU A 69 -0.95 6.66 -2.52
C GLU A 69 0.23 5.73 -2.78
N THR A 70 1.39 5.96 -2.16
CA THR A 70 2.54 5.04 -2.27
C THR A 70 2.26 3.68 -1.64
N GLU A 71 1.53 3.61 -0.51
CA GLU A 71 1.12 2.35 0.11
C GLU A 71 0.12 1.57 -0.77
N MET A 72 -0.78 2.28 -1.46
CA MET A 72 -1.77 1.69 -2.38
C MET A 72 -1.17 1.36 -3.76
N ALA A 73 -0.12 2.05 -4.18
CA ALA A 73 0.61 1.84 -5.43
C ALA A 73 1.78 0.84 -5.28
N VAL A 74 2.13 0.39 -4.07
CA VAL A 74 2.87 -0.85 -3.92
C VAL A 74 1.97 -1.95 -4.50
N PRO A 75 2.37 -2.65 -5.58
CA PRO A 75 1.59 -3.78 -6.04
C PRO A 75 1.60 -4.81 -4.91
N ARG A 76 0.52 -4.89 -4.13
CA ARG A 76 0.22 -6.09 -3.36
C ARG A 76 -0.06 -7.16 -4.40
N CYS A 77 0.96 -7.95 -4.72
CA CYS A 77 0.82 -9.22 -5.41
C CYS A 77 -0.18 -10.07 -4.62
N ALA A 78 -1.43 -10.12 -5.11
CA ALA A 78 -2.51 -10.90 -4.49
C ALA A 78 -2.32 -12.42 -4.62
N PHE A 79 -1.11 -12.90 -4.97
CA PHE A 79 -0.85 -14.32 -5.17
C PHE A 79 0.47 -14.86 -4.57
N CYS A 80 1.38 -14.05 -4.03
CA CYS A 80 2.52 -14.63 -3.31
C CYS A 80 3.16 -13.57 -2.43
N GLY A 81 3.32 -13.88 -1.14
CA GLY A 81 3.96 -13.03 -0.15
C GLY A 81 5.47 -12.90 -0.32
N GLU A 82 5.96 -12.61 -1.52
CA GLU A 82 7.37 -12.28 -1.75
C GLU A 82 7.49 -10.95 -2.50
N THR A 83 8.32 -10.08 -1.95
CA THR A 83 8.57 -8.73 -2.45
C THR A 83 9.24 -8.77 -3.82
N PHE A 84 8.98 -7.75 -4.65
CA PHE A 84 9.50 -7.59 -6.02
C PHE A 84 11.04 -7.69 -6.13
N LEU A 85 11.76 -7.47 -5.03
CA LEU A 85 13.21 -7.68 -4.89
C LEU A 85 13.64 -9.14 -5.07
N GLY A 86 12.80 -10.10 -4.66
CA GLY A 86 13.07 -11.53 -4.80
C GLY A 86 13.09 -11.97 -6.26
N VAL A 87 12.16 -11.46 -7.08
CA VAL A 87 12.08 -11.81 -8.50
C VAL A 87 13.29 -11.29 -9.29
N THR A 88 13.75 -10.06 -8.99
CA THR A 88 14.97 -9.52 -9.60
C THR A 88 16.24 -10.26 -9.17
N LEU A 89 16.31 -10.71 -7.91
CA LEU A 89 17.42 -11.52 -7.42
C LEU A 89 17.43 -12.90 -8.10
N VAL A 90 16.30 -13.59 -8.20
CA VAL A 90 16.21 -14.92 -8.81
C VAL A 90 16.55 -14.87 -10.30
N LEU A 91 16.06 -13.87 -11.04
CA LEU A 91 16.42 -13.67 -12.45
C LEU A 91 17.89 -13.28 -12.61
N GLY A 92 18.43 -12.44 -11.71
CA GLY A 92 19.85 -12.10 -11.69
C GLY A 92 20.76 -13.30 -11.41
N PHE A 93 20.39 -14.14 -10.44
CA PHE A 93 21.10 -15.38 -10.13
C PHE A 93 21.03 -16.38 -11.29
N ALA A 94 19.87 -16.52 -11.95
CA ALA A 94 19.72 -17.38 -13.12
C ALA A 94 20.61 -16.91 -14.28
N HIS A 95 20.67 -15.60 -14.54
CA HIS A 95 21.52 -15.03 -15.59
C HIS A 95 23.01 -15.20 -15.26
N LEU A 96 23.41 -14.99 -14.00
CA LEU A 96 24.78 -15.21 -13.55
C LEU A 96 25.19 -16.69 -13.69
N CYS A 97 24.34 -17.62 -13.26
CA CYS A 97 24.57 -19.06 -13.44
C CYS A 97 24.70 -19.44 -14.93
N LEU A 98 23.84 -18.90 -15.79
CA LEU A 98 23.91 -19.16 -17.24
C LEU A 98 25.21 -18.62 -17.84
N THR A 99 25.66 -17.42 -17.46
CA THR A 99 26.93 -16.86 -17.95
C THR A 99 28.15 -17.66 -17.48
N LEU A 100 28.17 -18.14 -16.23
CA LEU A 100 29.24 -19.00 -15.71
C LEU A 100 29.26 -20.36 -16.40
N ALA A 101 28.10 -20.95 -16.69
CA ALA A 101 28.00 -22.20 -17.45
C ALA A 101 28.54 -22.03 -18.87
N CYS A 102 28.18 -20.94 -19.57
CA CYS A 102 28.72 -20.63 -20.90
C CYS A 102 30.25 -20.41 -20.88
N PHE A 103 30.78 -19.80 -19.82
CA PHE A 103 32.23 -19.62 -19.66
C PHE A 103 32.99 -20.94 -19.43
N GLN A 104 32.40 -21.88 -18.70
CA GLN A 104 33.01 -23.19 -18.50
C GLN A 104 32.98 -24.04 -19.79
N VAL A 105 31.87 -23.99 -20.55
CA VAL A 105 31.74 -24.70 -21.83
C VAL A 105 32.73 -24.16 -22.86
N THR A 106 32.93 -22.84 -22.94
CA THR A 106 33.91 -22.24 -23.86
C THR A 106 35.34 -22.63 -23.50
N LYS A 107 35.72 -22.64 -22.21
CA LYS A 107 37.03 -23.17 -21.78
C LYS A 107 37.23 -24.64 -22.14
N CYS A 108 36.20 -25.48 -21.94
CA CYS A 108 36.24 -26.90 -22.33
C CYS A 108 36.38 -27.08 -23.85
N ILE A 109 35.65 -26.30 -24.66
CA ILE A 109 35.77 -26.34 -26.12
C ILE A 109 37.16 -25.87 -26.57
N CYS A 110 37.69 -24.78 -26.01
CA CYS A 110 39.05 -24.31 -26.30
C CYS A 110 40.11 -25.35 -25.91
N TYR A 111 39.98 -26.02 -24.77
CA TYR A 111 40.88 -27.10 -24.35
C TYR A 111 40.81 -28.33 -25.29
N LEU A 112 39.61 -28.75 -25.68
CA LEU A 112 39.42 -29.85 -26.64
C LEU A 112 39.96 -29.50 -28.03
N ASN A 113 39.78 -28.26 -28.49
CA ASN A 113 40.34 -27.78 -29.75
C ASN A 113 41.88 -27.67 -29.70
N SER A 114 42.46 -27.27 -28.56
CA SER A 114 43.91 -27.28 -28.34
C SER A 114 44.47 -28.71 -28.38
N LYS A 115 43.80 -29.68 -27.75
CA LYS A 115 44.18 -31.11 -27.84
C LYS A 115 44.01 -31.70 -29.26
N ARG A 116 42.98 -31.30 -30.01
CA ARG A 116 42.81 -31.71 -31.43
C ARG A 116 43.95 -31.17 -32.31
N LYS A 117 44.35 -29.91 -32.13
CA LYS A 117 45.45 -29.27 -32.89
C LYS A 117 46.84 -29.83 -32.54
N ALA A 118 47.02 -30.36 -31.32
CA ALA A 118 48.22 -31.09 -30.93
C ALA A 118 48.29 -32.50 -31.55
N ARG A 119 47.15 -33.20 -31.72
CA ARG A 119 47.09 -34.51 -32.40
C ARG A 119 47.26 -34.45 -33.92
N SER A 120 46.92 -33.33 -34.56
CA SER A 120 47.08 -33.15 -36.02
C SER A 120 48.46 -32.65 -36.44
N ARG A 121 49.43 -32.54 -35.52
CA ARG A 121 50.82 -32.09 -35.77
C ARG A 121 51.87 -33.18 -35.46
N ALA A 122 51.51 -34.46 -35.55
CA ALA A 122 52.50 -35.53 -35.61
C ALA A 122 52.98 -35.66 -37.07
N PRO A 123 54.24 -35.32 -37.39
CA PRO A 123 54.79 -35.60 -38.71
C PRO A 123 54.99 -37.11 -38.88
N CYS A 124 54.39 -37.63 -39.94
CA CYS A 124 54.89 -38.79 -40.67
C CYS A 124 56.32 -38.53 -41.16
N THR A 125 57.06 -39.61 -41.45
CA THR A 125 58.47 -39.69 -41.91
C THR A 125 59.48 -39.70 -40.76
N SER A 126 60.41 -40.65 -40.64
CA SER A 126 60.91 -41.67 -41.56
C SER A 126 61.79 -42.65 -40.77
N LEU A 127 61.64 -43.96 -40.93
CA LEU A 127 62.74 -44.89 -40.71
C LEU A 127 62.54 -46.15 -41.55
N PHE A 128 62.81 -45.98 -42.85
CA PHE A 128 63.42 -47.02 -43.67
C PHE A 128 64.88 -46.60 -43.84
N ILE A 129 65.79 -47.37 -43.25
CA ILE A 129 67.01 -47.97 -43.84
C ILE A 129 67.88 -48.48 -42.68
N CYS A 130 67.85 -49.80 -42.50
CA CYS A 130 68.99 -50.71 -42.56
C CYS A 130 70.32 -50.32 -41.86
N LYS A 131 70.88 -51.33 -41.18
CA LYS A 131 72.23 -51.92 -41.37
C LYS A 131 73.22 -51.81 -40.18
N VAL A 132 73.63 -53.02 -39.76
CA VAL A 132 74.92 -53.45 -39.20
C VAL A 132 75.11 -53.42 -37.66
N GLN A 133 75.27 -54.66 -37.16
CA GLN A 133 75.75 -55.17 -35.87
C GLN A 133 74.84 -55.14 -34.64
#